data_AF-A0A359FX09-F1
#
_entry.id   AF-A0A359FX09-F1
#
_cell.length_a   1.000
_cell.length_b   1.000
_cell.length_c   1.000
_cell.angle_alpha   90.00
_cell.angle_beta   90.00
_cell.angle_gamma   90.00
#
_symmetry.space_group_name_H-M   'P 1'
#
loop_
_entity.id
_entity.type
_entity.pdbx_description
1 polymer ?
#
loop_
_entity_poly.entity_id
_entity_poly.type
_entity_poly.pdbx_seq_one_letter_code
_entity_poly.pdbx_strand_id
1 'polypeptide(L)'
;MKTKIIVLFLFALIAFSFSDGTEPRSENTEFSVKLIVDFGESKPGLTLDITSNRRLTALEVLQHATVVETHPVGKYVFVSAIDGLSTIRGDKAWYYKVNGTSPGVIAINNRLNNGDTVCWMYKKDVCSQKVDN
;
A
#
# COMPACT_ATOMS: atom_id res chain seq x y z
N MET A 1 70.98 11.87 -42.64
CA MET A 1 69.72 12.42 -43.17
C MET A 1 68.83 12.77 -41.98
N LYS A 2 68.59 14.07 -41.74
CA LYS A 2 67.27 14.75 -41.93
C LYS A 2 66.20 14.14 -40.99
N THR A 3 65.59 14.81 -40.00
CA THR A 3 65.40 16.23 -39.66
C THR A 3 64.92 16.30 -38.20
N LYS A 4 65.25 17.35 -37.45
CA LYS A 4 64.64 17.66 -36.13
C LYS A 4 63.25 18.27 -36.34
N ILE A 5 62.23 17.77 -35.65
CA ILE A 5 60.95 18.46 -35.50
C ILE A 5 60.61 18.51 -34.01
N ILE A 6 60.68 19.72 -33.46
CA ILE A 6 60.12 20.10 -32.16
C ILE A 6 58.68 20.54 -32.45
N VAL A 7 57.70 19.90 -31.80
CA VAL A 7 56.34 20.44 -31.74
C VAL A 7 56.03 20.78 -30.29
N LEU A 8 55.94 22.07 -30.05
CA LEU A 8 55.46 22.68 -28.82
C LEU A 8 53.92 22.62 -28.86
N PHE A 9 53.28 21.84 -28.00
CA PHE A 9 51.83 21.92 -27.80
C PHE A 9 51.54 22.56 -26.45
N LEU A 10 51.30 23.86 -26.52
CA LEU A 10 50.61 24.66 -25.52
C LEU A 10 49.13 24.28 -25.59
N PHE A 11 48.58 23.58 -24.60
CA PHE A 11 47.12 23.38 -24.50
C PHE A 11 46.65 23.44 -23.04
N ALA A 12 46.07 24.62 -22.75
CA ALA A 12 44.98 24.92 -21.83
C ALA A 12 44.85 24.13 -20.52
N LEU A 13 45.07 24.85 -19.40
CA LEU A 13 44.38 24.64 -18.12
C LEU A 13 42.87 24.62 -18.34
N ILE A 14 42.29 23.44 -18.55
CA ILE A 14 40.86 23.24 -18.33
C ILE A 14 40.75 23.05 -16.81
N ALA A 15 40.35 24.12 -16.13
CA ALA A 15 39.72 23.99 -14.83
C ALA A 15 38.49 23.10 -15.04
N PHE A 16 38.63 21.80 -14.80
CA PHE A 16 37.48 20.98 -14.47
C PHE A 16 36.96 21.56 -13.17
N SER A 17 35.99 22.47 -13.29
CA SER A 17 34.99 22.65 -12.26
C SER A 17 34.53 21.24 -11.94
N PHE A 18 34.94 20.72 -10.78
CA PHE A 18 34.21 19.67 -10.13
C PHE A 18 32.82 20.25 -9.97
N SER A 19 31.94 19.93 -10.93
CA SER A 19 30.52 19.99 -10.70
C SER A 19 30.35 19.06 -9.53
N ASP A 20 30.21 19.64 -8.35
CA ASP A 20 29.76 18.96 -7.15
C ASP A 20 28.44 18.32 -7.55
N GLY A 21 28.53 17.05 -7.95
CA GLY A 21 27.44 16.22 -8.38
C GLY A 21 26.71 15.81 -7.11
N THR A 22 26.12 16.79 -6.44
CA THR A 22 24.99 16.54 -5.56
C THR A 22 23.87 16.14 -6.51
N GLU A 23 23.88 14.87 -6.93
CA GLU A 23 22.68 14.23 -7.45
C GLU A 23 21.58 14.57 -6.45
N PRO A 24 20.45 15.16 -6.88
CA PRO A 24 19.33 15.29 -6.00
C PRO A 24 18.97 13.88 -5.56
N ARG A 25 19.29 13.55 -4.31
CA ARG A 25 18.80 12.35 -3.64
C ARG A 25 17.29 12.45 -3.74
N SER A 26 16.73 11.76 -4.73
CA SER A 26 15.30 11.51 -4.82
C SER A 26 14.93 10.90 -3.48
N GLU A 27 14.31 11.72 -2.65
CA GLU A 27 13.64 11.25 -1.45
C GLU A 27 12.49 10.39 -1.96
N ASN A 28 12.79 9.11 -2.22
CA ASN A 28 11.80 8.11 -2.54
C ASN A 28 10.92 8.03 -1.28
N THR A 29 9.87 8.86 -1.21
CA THR A 29 8.94 8.85 -0.09
C THR A 29 8.19 7.53 -0.18
N GLU A 30 8.74 6.51 0.48
CA GLU A 30 8.17 5.18 0.51
C GLU A 30 6.75 5.28 1.07
N PHE A 31 5.77 4.79 0.32
CA PHE A 31 4.38 4.80 0.76
C PHE A 31 4.24 3.78 1.89
N SER A 32 3.77 4.23 3.05
CA SER A 32 3.62 3.43 4.26
C SER A 32 2.21 3.59 4.82
N VAL A 33 1.62 2.49 5.29
CA VAL A 33 0.29 2.46 5.92
C VAL A 33 0.28 1.46 7.06
N LYS A 34 -0.56 1.71 8.06
CA LYS A 34 -0.79 0.78 9.16
C LYS A 34 -2.01 -0.08 8.87
N LEU A 35 -1.86 -1.39 8.93
CA LEU A 35 -2.96 -2.35 8.91
C LEU A 35 -3.27 -2.81 10.33
N ILE A 36 -4.55 -2.83 10.66
CA ILE A 36 -5.11 -3.50 11.85
C ILE A 36 -6.17 -4.50 11.36
N VAL A 37 -6.08 -5.75 11.82
CA VAL A 37 -7.13 -6.75 11.65
C VAL A 37 -7.59 -7.19 13.03
N ASP A 38 -8.82 -6.82 13.36
CA ASP A 38 -9.51 -7.20 14.57
C ASP A 38 -10.44 -8.39 14.27
N PHE A 39 -10.04 -9.57 14.73
CA PHE A 39 -10.84 -10.80 14.60
C PHE A 39 -11.95 -10.90 15.66
N GLY A 40 -12.18 -9.84 16.44
CA GLY A 40 -13.08 -9.85 17.58
C GLY A 40 -12.64 -10.88 18.62
N GLU A 41 -13.61 -11.59 19.19
CA GLU A 41 -13.34 -12.63 20.19
C GLU A 41 -12.85 -13.96 19.58
N SER A 42 -12.73 -14.05 18.25
CA SER A 42 -12.43 -15.33 17.57
C SER A 42 -10.95 -15.71 17.67
N LYS A 43 -10.04 -14.74 17.63
CA LYS A 43 -8.58 -14.94 17.81
C LYS A 43 -7.86 -13.59 18.01
N PRO A 44 -6.57 -13.58 18.43
CA PRO A 44 -5.82 -12.34 18.59
C PRO A 44 -5.75 -11.51 17.29
N GLY A 45 -5.81 -10.19 17.44
CA GLY A 45 -5.68 -9.25 16.34
C GLY A 45 -4.28 -9.20 15.72
N LEU A 46 -4.21 -8.69 14.49
CA LEU A 46 -2.97 -8.44 13.76
C LEU A 46 -2.77 -6.93 13.60
N THR A 47 -1.56 -6.43 13.84
CA THR A 47 -1.17 -5.05 13.51
C THR A 47 0.17 -5.07 12.78
N LEU A 48 0.22 -4.47 11.59
CA LEU A 48 1.42 -4.42 10.74
C LEU A 48 1.57 -3.05 10.12
N ASP A 49 2.81 -2.60 9.94
CA ASP A 49 3.11 -1.49 9.05
C ASP A 49 3.52 -2.06 7.69
N ILE A 50 2.84 -1.62 6.63
CA ILE A 50 3.04 -2.07 5.25
C ILE A 50 3.68 -0.93 4.48
N THR A 51 4.86 -1.19 3.88
CA THR A 51 5.51 -0.27 2.96
C THR A 51 5.42 -0.77 1.52
N SER A 52 5.38 0.16 0.57
CA SER A 52 5.28 -0.13 -0.86
C SER A 52 5.83 1.02 -1.69
N ASN A 53 6.33 0.69 -2.87
CA ASN A 53 6.81 1.68 -3.86
C ASN A 53 5.66 2.37 -4.63
N ARG A 54 4.41 1.95 -4.39
CA ARG A 54 3.20 2.55 -4.96
C ARG A 54 2.09 2.62 -3.92
N ARG A 55 1.12 3.50 -4.18
CA ARG A 55 -0.12 3.54 -3.41
C ARG A 55 -0.93 2.26 -3.61
N LEU A 56 -1.40 1.71 -2.49
CA LEU A 56 -2.25 0.53 -2.42
C LEU A 56 -3.69 0.91 -2.10
N THR A 57 -4.61 0.03 -2.43
CA THR A 57 -6.01 0.09 -1.98
C THR A 57 -6.18 -0.60 -0.62
N ALA A 58 -7.28 -0.33 0.07
CA ALA A 58 -7.58 -0.97 1.35
C ALA A 58 -7.65 -2.51 1.25
N LEU A 59 -8.09 -3.05 0.11
CA LEU A 59 -8.08 -4.50 -0.13
C LEU A 59 -6.66 -5.03 -0.39
N GLU A 60 -5.87 -4.33 -1.22
CA GLU A 60 -4.48 -4.75 -1.50
C GLU A 60 -3.65 -4.78 -0.21
N VAL A 61 -3.78 -3.79 0.67
CA VAL A 61 -3.07 -3.77 1.97
C VAL A 61 -3.39 -5.01 2.80
N LEU A 62 -4.66 -5.43 2.83
CA LEU A 62 -5.05 -6.64 3.54
C LEU A 62 -4.46 -7.89 2.89
N GLN A 63 -4.50 -7.98 1.55
CA GLN A 63 -3.96 -9.11 0.79
C GLN A 63 -2.43 -9.23 0.88
N HIS A 64 -1.73 -8.12 1.12
CA HIS A 64 -0.29 -8.13 1.40
C HIS A 64 0.06 -8.80 2.74
N ALA A 65 -0.86 -8.78 3.71
CA ALA A 65 -0.61 -9.19 5.08
C ALA A 65 -1.08 -10.61 5.40
N THR A 66 -2.13 -11.09 4.73
CA THR A 66 -2.78 -12.36 5.10
C THR A 66 -3.58 -12.94 3.93
N VAL A 67 -4.03 -14.19 4.08
CA VAL A 67 -4.91 -14.85 3.12
C VAL A 67 -6.30 -14.21 3.20
N VAL A 68 -6.80 -13.78 2.05
CA VAL A 68 -8.11 -13.12 1.92
C VAL A 68 -8.93 -13.85 0.87
N GLU A 69 -10.15 -14.22 1.23
CA GLU A 69 -11.15 -14.69 0.30
C GLU A 69 -12.12 -13.56 -0.04
N THR A 70 -12.57 -13.53 -1.29
CA THR A 70 -13.50 -12.50 -1.76
C THR A 70 -14.69 -13.11 -2.49
N HIS A 71 -15.82 -12.44 -2.40
CA HIS A 71 -17.05 -12.78 -3.09
C HIS A 71 -17.48 -11.61 -4.00
N PRO A 72 -17.43 -11.77 -5.33
CA PRO A 72 -17.90 -10.75 -6.25
C PRO A 72 -19.43 -10.76 -6.35
N VAL A 73 -20.04 -9.58 -6.32
CA VAL A 73 -21.49 -9.37 -6.53
C VAL A 73 -21.67 -8.20 -7.50
N GLY A 74 -22.00 -8.52 -8.76
CA GLY A 74 -22.03 -7.53 -9.83
C GLY A 74 -20.67 -6.84 -10.00
N LYS A 75 -20.63 -5.52 -9.82
CA LYS A 75 -19.39 -4.71 -9.88
C LYS A 75 -18.65 -4.58 -8.54
N TYR A 76 -19.19 -5.17 -7.47
CA TYR A 76 -18.63 -5.05 -6.12
C TYR A 76 -17.84 -6.31 -5.76
N VAL A 77 -16.76 -6.13 -4.99
CA VAL A 77 -15.96 -7.22 -4.43
C VAL A 77 -16.00 -7.11 -2.92
N PHE A 78 -16.59 -8.10 -2.26
CA PHE A 78 -16.68 -8.17 -0.79
C PHE A 78 -15.64 -9.14 -0.25
N VAL A 79 -15.11 -8.85 0.94
CA VAL A 79 -14.26 -9.81 1.66
C VAL A 79 -15.16 -10.82 2.36
N SER A 80 -14.99 -12.10 2.02
CA SER A 80 -15.78 -13.22 2.57
C SER A 80 -15.02 -13.97 3.65
N ALA A 81 -13.70 -13.94 3.68
CA ALA A 81 -12.90 -14.47 4.79
C ALA A 81 -11.55 -13.76 4.90
N ILE A 82 -11.02 -13.71 6.12
CA ILE A 82 -9.65 -13.27 6.42
C ILE A 82 -9.02 -14.34 7.29
N ASP A 83 -7.90 -14.90 6.85
CA ASP A 83 -7.15 -15.93 7.56
C ASP A 83 -8.05 -17.08 8.05
N GLY A 84 -8.86 -17.61 7.13
CA GLY A 84 -9.82 -18.69 7.36
C GLY A 84 -11.10 -18.31 8.13
N LEU A 85 -11.19 -17.12 8.72
CA LEU A 85 -12.40 -16.69 9.44
C LEU A 85 -13.42 -16.08 8.47
N SER A 86 -14.44 -16.88 8.14
CA SER A 86 -15.47 -16.55 7.15
C SER A 86 -16.59 -15.67 7.70
N THR A 87 -17.19 -14.84 6.84
CA THR A 87 -18.45 -14.15 7.14
C THR A 87 -19.59 -15.15 7.30
N ILE A 88 -20.47 -14.89 8.27
CA ILE A 88 -21.73 -15.59 8.48
C ILE A 88 -22.84 -14.60 8.12
N ARG A 89 -23.46 -14.78 6.95
CA ARG A 89 -24.50 -13.88 6.43
C ARG A 89 -25.57 -13.67 7.49
N GLY A 90 -25.80 -12.40 7.85
CA GLY A 90 -26.82 -12.02 8.81
C GLY A 90 -26.42 -12.18 10.28
N ASP A 91 -25.20 -12.63 10.57
CA ASP A 91 -24.67 -12.74 11.93
C ASP A 91 -23.34 -11.98 12.09
N LYS A 92 -22.30 -12.36 11.34
CA LYS A 92 -20.95 -11.76 11.45
C LYS A 92 -20.38 -11.46 10.07
N ALA A 93 -19.81 -10.27 9.90
CA ALA A 93 -19.19 -9.87 8.64
C ALA A 93 -17.93 -9.05 8.85
N TRP A 94 -17.14 -8.97 7.78
CA TRP A 94 -15.94 -8.13 7.70
C TRP A 94 -16.32 -6.71 7.28
N TYR A 95 -15.98 -5.76 8.12
CA TYR A 95 -16.11 -4.33 7.84
C TYR A 95 -14.74 -3.69 7.85
N TYR A 96 -14.59 -2.56 7.14
CA TYR A 96 -13.35 -1.82 7.17
C TYR A 96 -13.56 -0.33 7.40
N LYS A 97 -12.52 0.30 7.95
CA LYS A 97 -12.42 1.74 8.19
C LYS A 97 -11.06 2.23 7.71
N VAL A 98 -11.00 3.50 7.34
CA VAL A 98 -9.75 4.24 7.11
C VAL A 98 -9.74 5.40 8.08
N ASN A 99 -8.65 5.53 8.86
CA ASN A 99 -8.48 6.57 9.87
C ASN A 99 -9.69 6.68 10.81
N GLY A 100 -10.21 5.54 11.27
CA GLY A 100 -11.34 5.44 12.20
C GLY A 100 -12.74 5.63 11.59
N THR A 101 -12.83 5.99 10.31
CA THR A 101 -14.09 6.35 9.63
C THR A 101 -14.47 5.35 8.54
N SER A 102 -15.78 5.10 8.36
CA SER A 102 -16.29 4.28 7.25
C SER A 102 -16.12 5.05 5.94
N PRO A 103 -15.38 4.54 4.94
CA PRO A 103 -15.03 5.35 3.75
C PRO A 103 -16.17 5.55 2.75
N GLY A 104 -17.29 4.83 2.87
CA GLY A 104 -18.41 4.93 1.92
C GLY A 104 -18.16 4.34 0.52
N VAL A 105 -16.95 3.80 0.27
CA VAL A 105 -16.56 3.11 -0.97
C VAL A 105 -16.14 1.67 -0.67
N ILE A 106 -16.11 0.79 -1.67
CA ILE A 106 -15.62 -0.59 -1.50
C ILE A 106 -14.08 -0.63 -1.41
N ALA A 107 -13.54 -1.57 -0.65
CA ALA A 107 -12.11 -1.62 -0.32
C ALA A 107 -11.18 -1.73 -1.55
N ILE A 108 -11.61 -2.43 -2.60
CA ILE A 108 -10.87 -2.55 -3.87
C ILE A 108 -10.75 -1.22 -4.63
N ASN A 109 -11.67 -0.27 -4.39
CA ASN A 109 -11.66 1.05 -5.05
C ASN A 109 -11.09 2.15 -4.15
N ASN A 110 -10.82 1.86 -2.87
CA ASN A 110 -10.36 2.85 -1.91
C ASN A 110 -8.83 2.93 -1.91
N ARG A 111 -8.27 3.84 -2.69
CA ARG A 111 -6.82 4.07 -2.79
C ARG A 111 -6.33 4.93 -1.62
N LEU A 112 -5.45 4.37 -0.80
CA LEU A 112 -4.99 4.96 0.46
C LEU A 112 -3.91 6.01 0.23
N ASN A 113 -3.75 6.93 1.19
CA ASN A 113 -2.68 7.91 1.26
C ASN A 113 -1.56 7.43 2.20
N ASN A 114 -0.36 8.01 2.03
CA ASN A 114 0.76 7.72 2.92
C ASN A 114 0.40 8.11 4.37
N GLY A 115 0.69 7.22 5.32
CA GLY A 115 0.37 7.38 6.74
C GLY A 115 -1.04 6.94 7.15
N ASP A 116 -1.89 6.48 6.22
CA ASP A 116 -3.24 6.01 6.56
C ASP A 116 -3.19 4.77 7.46
N THR A 117 -4.19 4.66 8.35
CA THR A 117 -4.48 3.44 9.11
C THR A 117 -5.74 2.79 8.56
N VAL A 118 -5.62 1.56 8.09
CA VAL A 118 -6.74 0.70 7.66
C VAL A 118 -7.04 -0.30 8.76
N CYS A 119 -8.29 -0.34 9.19
CA CYS A 119 -8.76 -1.30 10.20
C CYS A 119 -9.84 -2.19 9.60
N TRP A 120 -9.63 -3.51 9.64
CA TRP A 120 -10.62 -4.54 9.32
C TRP A 120 -11.15 -5.14 10.62
N MET A 121 -12.47 -5.29 10.72
CA MET A 121 -13.15 -5.66 11.97
C MET A 121 -14.16 -6.77 11.70
N TYR A 122 -14.01 -7.88 12.41
CA TYR A 122 -14.99 -8.97 12.43
C TYR A 122 -16.05 -8.68 13.49
N LYS A 123 -17.24 -8.29 13.06
CA LYS A 123 -18.31 -7.86 13.97
C LYS A 123 -19.68 -8.25 13.48
N LYS A 124 -20.70 -7.95 14.29
CA LYS A 124 -22.10 -8.19 13.94
C LYS A 124 -22.42 -7.63 12.56
N ASP A 125 -23.00 -8.47 11.71
CA ASP A 125 -23.48 -8.09 10.41
C ASP A 125 -24.82 -7.34 10.54
N VAL A 126 -24.82 -6.12 10.04
CA VAL A 126 -26.00 -5.22 10.03
C VAL A 126 -26.41 -4.83 8.62
N CYS A 127 -25.65 -5.27 7.60
CA CYS A 127 -25.84 -4.85 6.22
C CYS A 127 -26.50 -5.95 5.38
N SER A 128 -26.12 -7.22 5.57
CA SER A 128 -26.67 -8.30 4.75
C SER A 128 -28.03 -8.82 5.24
N GLN A 129 -28.42 -8.49 6.48
CA GLN A 129 -29.72 -8.87 7.06
C GLN A 129 -30.93 -8.28 6.33
N LYS A 130 -30.75 -7.17 5.61
CA LYS A 130 -31.86 -6.37 5.04
C LYS A 130 -32.09 -6.60 3.55
N VAL A 131 -31.33 -7.51 2.93
CA VAL A 131 -31.30 -7.64 1.47
C VAL A 131 -32.43 -8.54 0.94
N ASP A 132 -32.99 -9.40 1.80
CA ASP A 132 -34.05 -10.36 1.46
C ASP A 132 -35.42 -10.00 2.09
N ASN A 133 -35.56 -8.81 2.69
CA ASN A 133 -36.81 -8.34 3.31
C ASN A 133 -37.61 -7.41 2.39
#